data_AF-A0A7X3V882-F1
#
_entry.id   AF-A0A7X3V882-F1
#
_cell.length_a   1.000
_cell.length_b   1.000
_cell.length_c   1.000
_cell.angle_alpha   90.00
_cell.angle_beta   90.00
_cell.angle_gamma   90.00
#
_symmetry.space_group_name_H-M   'P 1'
#
loop_
_entity.id
_entity.type
_entity.pdbx_description
1 polymer ?
#
loop_
_entity_poly.entity_id
_entity_poly.type
_entity_poly.pdbx_seq_one_letter_code
_entity_poly.pdbx_strand_id
1 'polypeptide(L)'
;MTTWLDVALLPSEAEALEADAFLVIDVLRATTTIATLFEGGLADLLVVDDIEAARERARAEGRILFGEVGGLPPEGFDHGNSPAEATTLDVAGRGAVLFTTNGTRAICGVA
;
A
#
# COMPACT_ATOMS: atom_id res chain seq x y z
N MET A 1 7.59 -13.37 -30.12
CA MET A 1 6.70 -12.67 -29.18
C MET A 1 7.17 -11.24 -29.08
N THR A 2 6.29 -10.28 -29.28
CA THR A 2 6.61 -8.87 -29.10
C THR A 2 6.15 -8.48 -27.71
N THR A 3 7.08 -8.05 -26.87
CA THR A 3 6.78 -7.50 -25.53
C THR A 3 6.74 -5.99 -25.66
N TRP A 4 5.66 -5.39 -25.18
CA TRP A 4 5.50 -3.94 -25.12
C TRP A 4 5.55 -3.51 -23.65
N LEU A 5 6.17 -2.36 -23.41
CA LEU A 5 6.20 -1.69 -22.12
C LEU A 5 5.56 -0.32 -22.32
N ASP A 6 4.57 0.00 -21.51
CA ASP A 6 3.95 1.31 -21.46
C ASP A 6 4.06 1.88 -20.04
N VAL A 7 3.91 3.20 -19.92
CA VAL A 7 4.01 3.92 -18.65
C VAL A 7 2.81 4.86 -18.52
N ALA A 8 1.92 4.53 -17.60
CA ALA A 8 0.92 5.45 -17.07
C ALA A 8 1.55 6.26 -15.93
N LEU A 9 1.46 7.58 -15.99
CA LEU A 9 1.97 8.48 -14.94
C LEU A 9 0.93 8.69 -13.83
N LEU A 10 -0.35 8.52 -14.16
CA LEU A 10 -1.47 8.64 -13.23
C LEU A 10 -2.24 7.32 -13.13
N PRO A 11 -2.83 7.00 -11.96
CA PRO A 11 -3.69 5.81 -11.82
C PRO A 11 -4.80 5.75 -12.87
N SER A 12 -5.45 6.88 -13.16
CA SER A 12 -6.53 6.97 -14.15
C SER A 12 -6.09 6.66 -15.58
N GLU A 13 -4.80 6.83 -15.91
CA GLU A 13 -4.27 6.45 -17.22
C GLU A 13 -4.06 4.94 -17.30
N ALA A 14 -3.70 4.31 -16.18
CA ALA A 14 -3.48 2.87 -16.09
C ALA A 14 -4.80 2.07 -16.14
N GLU A 15 -5.88 2.60 -15.57
CA GLU A 15 -7.23 1.98 -15.56
C GLU A 15 -7.78 1.68 -16.97
N ALA A 16 -7.31 2.40 -17.99
CA ALA A 16 -7.73 2.23 -19.38
C ALA A 16 -6.84 1.27 -20.19
N LEU A 17 -5.76 0.75 -19.60
CA LEU A 17 -4.79 -0.11 -20.27
C LEU A 17 -5.13 -1.58 -20.06
N GLU A 18 -5.03 -2.37 -21.12
CA GLU A 18 -4.99 -3.83 -21.02
C GLU A 18 -3.53 -4.28 -20.98
N ALA A 19 -3.13 -4.97 -19.92
CA ALA A 19 -1.77 -5.48 -19.73
C ALA A 19 -1.78 -6.85 -19.05
N ASP A 20 -0.78 -7.67 -19.35
CA ASP A 20 -0.57 -8.96 -18.68
C ASP A 20 -0.12 -8.78 -17.21
N ALA A 21 0.49 -7.64 -16.89
CA ALA A 21 0.95 -7.29 -15.54
C ALA A 21 1.07 -5.77 -15.38
N PHE A 22 0.81 -5.29 -14.16
CA PHE A 22 1.04 -3.91 -13.75
C PHE A 22 2.16 -3.82 -12.71
N LEU A 23 3.04 -2.83 -12.86
CA LEU A 23 4.04 -2.46 -11.85
C LEU A 23 3.68 -1.07 -11.31
N VAL A 24 3.08 -1.03 -10.12
CA VAL A 24 2.74 0.23 -9.46
C VAL A 24 3.97 0.81 -8.77
N ILE A 25 4.21 2.10 -8.98
CA ILE A 25 5.35 2.83 -8.43
C ILE A 25 4.85 4.05 -7.66
N ASP A 26 5.00 4.02 -6.33
CA ASP A 26 4.80 5.16 -5.44
C ASP A 26 6.00 5.22 -4.47
N VAL A 27 7.13 5.70 -5.01
CA VAL A 27 8.41 5.74 -4.30
C VAL A 27 8.32 6.56 -3.01
N LEU A 28 7.48 7.60 -2.98
CA LEU A 28 7.32 8.53 -1.85
C LEU A 28 5.85 8.54 -1.38
N ARG A 29 5.41 7.55 -0.61
CA ARG A 29 6.23 6.54 0.08
C ARG A 29 5.65 5.13 0.05
N ALA A 30 4.45 4.94 -0.51
CA ALA A 30 3.69 3.71 -0.29
C ALA A 30 4.44 2.45 -0.73
N THR A 31 4.93 2.36 -1.96
CA THR A 31 5.58 1.12 -2.44
C THR A 31 6.92 0.88 -1.77
N THR A 32 7.63 1.93 -1.37
CA THR A 32 8.86 1.80 -0.56
C THR A 32 8.54 1.25 0.82
N THR A 33 7.52 1.79 1.51
CA THR A 33 7.08 1.28 2.82
C THR A 33 6.63 -0.18 2.73
N ILE A 34 5.86 -0.54 1.70
CA ILE A 34 5.41 -1.92 1.45
C ILE A 34 6.61 -2.86 1.34
N ALA A 35 7.60 -2.51 0.50
CA ALA A 35 8.81 -3.31 0.33
C ALA A 35 9.57 -3.48 1.66
N THR A 36 9.70 -2.40 2.44
CA THR A 36 10.35 -2.43 3.75
C THR A 36 9.60 -3.30 4.77
N LEU A 37 8.27 -3.26 4.79
CA LEU A 37 7.47 -4.11 5.69
C LEU A 37 7.65 -5.60 5.37
N PHE A 38 7.64 -5.97 4.08
CA PHE A 38 7.88 -7.36 3.67
C PHE A 38 9.33 -7.80 3.93
N GLU A 39 10.32 -6.91 3.78
CA GLU A 39 11.70 -7.18 4.20
C GLU A 39 11.79 -7.45 5.71
N GLY A 40 10.98 -6.76 6.52
CA GLY A 40 10.81 -7.00 7.96
C GLY A 40 10.04 -8.29 8.33
N GLY A 41 9.60 -9.09 7.35
CA GLY A 41 8.94 -10.37 7.57
C GLY A 41 7.42 -10.30 7.73
N LEU A 42 6.76 -9.23 7.27
CA LEU A 42 5.30 -9.14 7.22
C LEU A 42 4.71 -10.36 6.48
N ALA A 43 3.67 -10.98 7.04
CA ALA A 43 3.07 -12.19 6.46
C ALA A 43 2.23 -11.88 5.22
N ASP A 44 1.37 -10.87 5.32
CA ASP A 44 0.50 -10.44 4.24
C ASP A 44 0.02 -8.99 4.47
N LEU A 45 -0.35 -8.32 3.38
CA LEU A 45 -0.77 -6.93 3.39
C LEU A 45 -2.10 -6.78 2.64
N LEU A 46 -3.12 -6.29 3.34
CA LEU A 46 -4.37 -5.86 2.72
C LEU A 46 -4.25 -4.39 2.33
N VAL A 47 -4.34 -4.09 1.04
CA VAL A 47 -4.38 -2.73 0.52
C VAL A 47 -5.83 -2.30 0.32
N VAL A 48 -6.18 -1.12 0.81
CA VAL A 48 -7.54 -0.57 0.75
C VAL A 48 -7.46 0.92 0.41
N ASP A 49 -8.36 1.38 -0.45
CA ASP A 49 -8.43 2.75 -0.97
C ASP A 49 -9.48 3.61 -0.24
N ASP A 50 -10.14 3.06 0.78
CA ASP A 50 -11.05 3.75 1.68
C ASP A 50 -10.56 3.65 3.14
N ILE A 51 -10.54 4.80 3.83
CA ILE A 51 -9.98 4.90 5.17
C ILE A 51 -10.84 4.22 6.24
N GLU A 52 -12.16 4.24 6.10
CA GLU A 52 -13.07 3.62 7.06
C GLU A 52 -13.09 2.10 6.87
N ALA A 53 -13.05 1.62 5.63
CA ALA A 53 -12.83 0.21 5.32
C ALA A 53 -11.49 -0.28 5.91
N ALA A 54 -10.41 0.49 5.80
CA ALA A 54 -9.13 0.11 6.38
C ALA A 54 -9.20 -0.08 7.91
N ARG A 55 -9.88 0.85 8.60
CA ARG A 55 -10.14 0.75 10.05
C ARG A 55 -10.99 -0.46 10.41
N GLU A 56 -12.05 -0.71 9.65
CA GLU A 56 -12.93 -1.85 9.86
C GLU A 56 -12.17 -3.17 9.71
N ARG A 57 -11.44 -3.34 8.61
CA ARG A 57 -10.68 -4.57 8.32
C ARG A 57 -9.58 -4.82 9.33
N ALA A 58 -8.84 -3.77 9.72
CA ALA A 58 -7.81 -3.90 10.74
C ALA A 58 -8.38 -4.38 12.08
N ARG A 59 -9.49 -3.77 12.52
CA ARG A 59 -10.17 -4.13 13.78
C ARG A 59 -10.76 -5.54 13.74
N ALA A 60 -11.46 -5.88 12.66
CA ALA A 60 -12.14 -7.16 12.52
C ALA A 60 -11.17 -8.34 12.47
N GLU A 61 -10.00 -8.14 11.88
CA GLU A 61 -9.01 -9.20 11.65
C GLU A 61 -7.81 -9.12 12.61
N GLY A 62 -7.76 -8.13 13.51
CA GLY A 62 -6.65 -7.94 14.45
C GLY A 62 -5.31 -7.62 13.77
N ARG A 63 -5.36 -6.93 12.63
CA ARG A 63 -4.19 -6.58 11.80
C ARG A 63 -3.60 -5.23 12.21
N ILE A 64 -2.32 -5.05 11.91
CA ILE A 64 -1.65 -3.74 12.09
C ILE A 64 -2.20 -2.76 11.05
N LEU A 65 -2.57 -1.55 11.46
CA LEU A 65 -3.10 -0.52 10.58
C LEU A 65 -2.04 0.55 10.27
N PHE A 66 -1.60 0.58 9.01
CA PHE A 66 -0.66 1.55 8.47
C PHE A 66 -1.36 2.54 7.54
N GLY A 67 -0.86 3.77 7.49
CA GLY A 67 -1.31 4.69 6.46
C GLY A 67 -0.96 6.14 6.61
N GLU A 68 -1.44 6.94 5.65
CA GLU A 68 -1.26 8.38 5.67
C GLU A 68 -2.42 9.14 5.02
N VAL A 69 -2.69 10.35 5.53
CA VAL A 69 -3.41 11.42 4.83
C VAL A 69 -2.56 12.68 4.94
N GLY A 70 -2.19 13.27 3.80
CA GLY A 70 -1.34 14.46 3.80
C GLY A 70 0.06 14.22 4.38
N GLY A 71 0.56 12.98 4.31
CA GLY A 71 1.86 12.56 4.80
C GLY A 71 1.92 12.20 6.30
N LEU A 72 0.81 12.33 7.03
CA LEU A 72 0.71 12.07 8.46
C LEU A 72 -0.16 10.84 8.75
N PRO A 73 0.14 10.07 9.82
CA PRO A 73 -0.73 8.98 10.25
C PRO A 73 -2.11 9.53 10.62
N PRO A 74 -3.21 8.96 10.08
CA PRO A 74 -4.55 9.31 10.52
C PRO A 74 -4.78 8.92 11.98
N GLU A 75 -5.73 9.58 12.63
CA GLU A 75 -6.10 9.23 14.01
C GLU A 75 -6.52 7.76 14.13
N GLY A 76 -6.01 7.07 15.15
CA GLY A 76 -6.33 5.67 15.41
C GLY A 76 -5.64 4.65 14.50
N PHE A 77 -4.72 5.09 13.63
CA PHE A 77 -3.79 4.19 12.94
C PHE A 77 -2.63 3.83 13.88
N ASP A 78 -2.11 2.61 13.76
CA ASP A 78 -0.98 2.15 14.57
C ASP A 78 0.32 2.85 14.13
N HIS A 79 0.47 3.04 12.80
CA HIS A 79 1.68 3.60 12.19
C HIS A 79 1.41 4.47 10.96
N GLY A 80 2.38 5.32 10.63
CA GLY A 80 2.37 6.13 9.40
C GLY A 80 2.82 5.36 8.15
N ASN A 81 3.00 6.09 7.04
CA ASN A 81 3.58 5.58 5.79
C ASN A 81 5.08 5.92 5.67
N SER A 82 5.86 5.68 6.73
CA SER A 82 7.29 5.99 6.78
C SER A 82 8.14 4.71 6.65
N PRO A 83 8.93 4.55 5.56
CA PRO A 83 9.84 3.41 5.45
C PRO A 83 10.87 3.35 6.58
N ALA A 84 11.37 4.50 7.02
CA ALA A 84 12.35 4.58 8.11
C ALA A 84 11.75 4.18 9.47
N GLU A 85 10.44 4.36 9.67
CA GLU A 85 9.76 3.83 10.85
C GLU A 85 9.55 2.32 10.70
N ALA A 86 9.09 1.88 9.52
CA ALA A 86 8.82 0.48 9.21
C ALA A 86 10.01 -0.45 9.46
N THR A 87 11.25 0.00 9.19
CA THR A 87 12.47 -0.80 9.48
C THR A 87 12.68 -1.13 10.96
N THR A 88 12.04 -0.38 11.87
CA THR A 88 12.20 -0.55 13.32
C THR A 88 11.07 -1.35 13.97
N LEU A 89 10.03 -1.69 13.21
CA LEU A 89 8.83 -2.37 13.73
C LEU A 89 9.01 -3.88 13.73
N ASP A 90 8.44 -4.53 14.75
CA ASP A 90 8.28 -5.98 14.76
C ASP A 90 6.96 -6.37 14.06
N VAL A 91 7.08 -6.65 12.76
CA VAL A 91 5.97 -7.06 11.87
C VAL A 91 6.04 -8.54 11.50
N ALA A 92 7.04 -9.27 11.98
CA ALA A 92 7.33 -10.63 11.55
C ALA A 92 6.15 -11.57 11.79
N GLY A 93 5.67 -12.22 10.73
CA GLY A 93 4.54 -13.15 10.79
C GLY A 93 3.18 -12.50 11.03
N ARG A 94 3.09 -11.17 11.05
CA ARG A 94 1.83 -10.43 11.27
C ARG A 94 1.20 -10.04 9.93
N GLY A 95 -0.13 -9.97 9.91
CA GLY A 95 -0.88 -9.35 8.82
C GLY A 95 -1.08 -7.85 9.07
N ALA A 96 -1.08 -7.06 8.00
CA ALA A 96 -1.31 -5.62 8.05
C ALA A 96 -2.41 -5.17 7.08
N VAL A 97 -2.90 -3.96 7.31
CA VAL A 97 -3.76 -3.18 6.41
C VAL A 97 -3.05 -1.87 6.10
N LEU A 98 -3.06 -1.44 4.84
CA LEU A 98 -2.48 -0.17 4.40
C LEU A 98 -3.53 0.67 3.67
N PHE A 99 -3.61 1.94 4.05
CA PHE A 99 -4.33 2.98 3.33
C PHE A 99 -3.39 4.19 3.09
N THR A 100 -3.34 4.70 1.86
CA THR A 100 -2.61 5.93 1.51
C THR A 100 -3.37 6.72 0.47
N THR A 101 -3.14 8.03 0.41
CA THR A 101 -3.87 8.94 -0.48
C THR A 101 -3.72 8.58 -1.96
N ASN A 102 -2.54 8.08 -2.35
CA ASN A 102 -2.16 7.84 -3.75
C ASN A 102 -1.85 6.37 -4.03
N GLY A 103 -0.81 5.81 -3.38
CA GLY A 103 -0.34 4.44 -3.68
C GLY A 103 -1.41 3.37 -3.56
N THR A 104 -2.26 3.40 -2.54
CA THR A 104 -3.32 2.38 -2.39
C THR A 104 -4.40 2.48 -3.47
N ARG A 105 -4.79 3.70 -3.86
CA ARG A 105 -5.68 3.93 -5.01
C ARG A 105 -5.05 3.42 -6.31
N ALA A 106 -3.77 3.66 -6.52
CA ALA A 106 -3.05 3.19 -7.70
C ALA A 106 -3.00 1.65 -7.79
N ILE A 107 -2.79 0.98 -6.65
CA ILE A 107 -2.82 -0.50 -6.58
C ILE A 107 -4.24 -1.02 -6.83
N CYS A 108 -5.23 -0.50 -6.13
CA CYS A 108 -6.62 -0.97 -6.24
C CYS A 108 -7.23 -0.71 -7.63
N GLY A 109 -6.81 0.35 -8.34
CA GLY A 109 -7.31 0.68 -9.67
C GLY A 109 -6.87 -0.28 -10.79
N VAL A 110 -5.84 -1.10 -10.56
CA VAL A 110 -5.29 -2.04 -11.57
C VAL A 110 -5.23 -3.49 -11.07
N ALA A 111 -5.83 -3.77 -9.91
CA ALA A 111 -5.86 -5.08 -9.27
C ALA A 111 -7.06 -5.94 -9.69
#